data_AF-A0AAW2IVG5-F1
#
_entry.id   AF-A0AAW2IVG5-F1
#
_cell.length_a   1.000
_cell.length_b   1.000
_cell.length_c   1.000
_cell.angle_alpha   90.00
_cell.angle_beta   90.00
_cell.angle_gamma   90.00
#
_symmetry.space_group_name_H-M   'P 1'
#
loop_
_entity.id
_entity.type
_entity.pdbx_description
1 polymer ?
#
loop_
_entity_poly.entity_id
_entity_poly.type
_entity_poly.pdbx_seq_one_letter_code
_entity_poly.pdbx_strand_id
1 'polypeptide(L)'
;MAIDSSLPLAVTRLVKLLSMSLSKKLPLRAIFKVWRELGLPDNFEDSVISSNSDIFLLQDGNEPNTHFLVLNDGEAFKDCLIPAVENWRVVECCKEDCSVDRTDLKYSFKVGVSTEDAIKEELQGK
;
A
#
# COMPACT_ATOMS: atom_id res chain seq x y z
N MET A 1 -4.47 -17.39 11.14
CA MET A 1 -5.52 -16.58 10.49
C MET A 1 -5.43 -15.19 11.08
N ALA A 2 -4.81 -14.24 10.38
CA ALA A 2 -4.57 -12.88 10.87
C ALA A 2 -5.57 -11.95 10.18
N ILE A 3 -6.71 -11.78 10.82
CA ILE A 3 -7.77 -10.84 10.45
C ILE A 3 -7.79 -9.73 11.49
N ASP A 4 -6.66 -9.06 11.69
CA ASP A 4 -6.62 -7.89 12.55
C ASP A 4 -7.17 -6.70 11.76
N SER A 5 -8.47 -6.43 11.92
CA SER A 5 -9.11 -5.10 11.86
C SER A 5 -8.73 -4.16 10.70
N SER A 6 -8.23 -4.69 9.59
CA SER A 6 -7.75 -3.91 8.46
C SER A 6 -8.93 -3.54 7.58
N LEU A 7 -9.09 -2.26 7.33
CA LEU A 7 -9.91 -1.69 6.28
C LEU A 7 -9.90 -2.59 5.02
N PRO A 8 -11.05 -2.83 4.33
CA PRO A 8 -11.10 -3.73 3.18
C PRO A 8 -9.99 -3.40 2.17
N LEU A 9 -9.32 -4.43 1.63
CA LEU A 9 -8.13 -4.26 0.78
C LEU A 9 -8.33 -3.24 -0.37
N ALA A 10 -9.54 -3.18 -0.95
CA ALA A 10 -9.92 -2.19 -1.97
C ALA A 10 -9.84 -0.74 -1.46
N VAL A 11 -10.34 -0.48 -0.24
CA VAL A 11 -10.27 0.83 0.40
C VAL A 11 -8.80 1.19 0.69
N THR A 12 -8.00 0.28 1.24
CA THR A 12 -6.57 0.52 1.48
C THR A 12 -5.83 0.90 0.19
N ARG A 13 -6.14 0.23 -0.93
CA ARG A 13 -5.54 0.56 -2.23
C ARG A 13 -5.94 1.96 -2.71
N LEU A 14 -7.20 2.34 -2.57
CA LEU A 14 -7.65 3.69 -2.92
C LEU A 14 -7.02 4.75 -2.01
N VAL A 15 -6.93 4.52 -0.70
CA VAL A 15 -6.25 5.42 0.25
C VAL A 15 -4.79 5.61 -0.13
N LYS A 16 -4.06 4.52 -0.44
CA LYS A 16 -2.66 4.58 -0.89
C LYS A 16 -2.52 5.36 -2.19
N LEU A 17 -3.37 5.06 -3.19
CA LEU A 17 -3.35 5.72 -4.49
C LEU A 17 -3.60 7.23 -4.37
N LEU A 18 -4.65 7.62 -3.64
CA LEU A 18 -4.96 9.03 -3.40
C LEU A 18 -3.85 9.70 -2.57
N SER A 19 -3.23 8.97 -1.65
CA SER A 19 -2.13 9.49 -0.84
C SER A 19 -0.86 9.82 -1.62
N MET A 20 -0.67 9.22 -2.81
CA MET A 20 0.43 9.55 -3.72
C MET A 20 0.17 10.86 -4.50
N SER A 21 -1.08 11.34 -4.55
CA SER A 21 -1.41 12.65 -5.10
C SER A 21 -1.13 13.74 -4.06
N LEU A 22 -0.42 14.80 -4.45
CA LEU A 22 -0.19 15.98 -3.58
C LEU A 22 -1.51 16.59 -3.09
N SER A 23 -2.55 16.52 -3.93
CA SER A 23 -3.87 17.09 -3.63
C SER A 23 -4.84 16.10 -2.99
N LYS A 24 -4.40 14.86 -2.75
CA LYS A 24 -5.22 13.77 -2.19
C LYS A 24 -6.52 13.50 -2.95
N LYS A 25 -6.56 13.92 -4.23
CA LYS A 25 -7.69 13.73 -5.13
C LYS A 25 -7.24 13.24 -6.50
N LEU A 26 -8.12 12.50 -7.16
CA LEU A 26 -7.96 12.01 -8.54
C LEU A 26 -9.31 12.06 -9.26
N PRO A 27 -9.35 12.28 -10.59
CA PRO A 27 -10.58 12.13 -11.35
C PRO A 27 -11.12 10.70 -11.20
N LEU A 28 -12.37 10.55 -10.79
CA LEU A 28 -13.02 9.24 -10.62
C LEU A 28 -12.96 8.43 -11.93
N ARG A 29 -13.14 9.11 -13.07
CA ARG A 29 -13.04 8.52 -14.41
C ARG A 29 -11.66 7.91 -14.70
N ALA A 30 -10.59 8.42 -14.10
CA ALA A 30 -9.25 7.84 -14.25
C ALA A 30 -9.15 6.52 -13.48
N ILE A 31 -9.69 6.46 -12.27
CA ILE A 31 -9.77 5.23 -11.46
C ILE A 31 -10.63 4.18 -12.18
N PHE A 32 -11.76 4.60 -12.74
CA PHE A 32 -12.65 3.73 -13.52
C PHE A 32 -11.98 3.11 -14.76
N LYS A 33 -10.92 3.70 -15.30
CA LYS A 33 -10.19 3.07 -16.42
C LYS A 33 -9.33 1.88 -15.98
N VAL A 34 -8.95 1.83 -14.71
CA VAL A 34 -7.96 0.88 -14.17
C VAL A 34 -8.46 0.11 -12.95
N TRP A 35 -9.76 0.17 -12.64
CA TRP A 35 -10.31 -0.39 -11.40
C TRP A 35 -10.00 -1.89 -11.22
N ARG A 36 -10.01 -2.66 -12.32
CA ARG A 36 -9.63 -4.09 -12.32
C ARG A 36 -8.16 -4.31 -11.96
N GLU A 37 -7.27 -3.50 -12.52
CA GLU A 37 -5.82 -3.55 -12.24
C GLU A 37 -5.53 -3.14 -10.79
N LEU A 38 -6.35 -2.24 -10.24
CA LEU A 38 -6.33 -1.88 -8.83
C LEU A 38 -7.00 -2.95 -7.94
N GLY A 39 -7.55 -4.03 -8.51
CA GLY A 39 -8.25 -5.09 -7.78
C GLY A 39 -9.47 -4.58 -7.01
N LEU A 40 -10.17 -3.58 -7.56
CA LEU A 40 -11.46 -3.11 -7.05
C LEU A 40 -12.59 -4.03 -7.57
N PRO A 41 -13.74 -4.09 -6.88
CA PRO A 41 -14.92 -4.80 -7.39
C PRO A 41 -15.65 -4.02 -8.50
N ASP A 42 -16.46 -4.69 -9.30
CA ASP A 42 -17.20 -4.08 -10.42
C ASP A 42 -18.12 -2.93 -9.97
N ASN A 43 -18.67 -3.02 -8.76
CA ASN A 43 -19.51 -2.02 -8.12
C ASN A 43 -18.74 -1.20 -7.06
N PHE A 44 -17.46 -0.91 -7.28
CA PHE A 44 -16.63 -0.22 -6.28
C PHE A 44 -17.13 1.17 -5.91
N GLU A 45 -17.84 1.86 -6.80
CA GLU A 45 -18.44 3.16 -6.46
C GLU A 45 -19.40 3.03 -5.28
N ASP A 46 -20.27 2.03 -5.27
CA ASP A 46 -21.19 1.81 -4.14
C ASP A 46 -20.52 1.08 -2.98
N SER A 47 -19.85 -0.03 -3.28
CA SER A 47 -19.34 -0.97 -2.26
C SER A 47 -18.07 -0.49 -1.55
N VAL A 48 -17.30 0.42 -2.16
CA VAL A 48 -16.03 0.92 -1.61
C VAL A 48 -16.10 2.42 -1.36
N ILE A 49 -16.59 3.23 -2.30
CA ILE A 49 -16.60 4.69 -2.14
C ILE A 49 -17.78 5.12 -1.27
N SER A 50 -19.03 4.89 -1.72
CA SER A 50 -20.24 5.31 -1.00
C SER A 50 -20.38 4.65 0.37
N SER A 51 -19.92 3.41 0.52
CA SER A 51 -19.93 2.67 1.80
C SER A 51 -18.89 3.16 2.82
N ASN A 52 -17.95 4.01 2.42
CA ASN A 52 -16.90 4.57 3.29
C ASN A 52 -16.84 6.10 3.13
N SER A 53 -17.99 6.78 3.29
CA SER A 53 -18.15 8.23 3.09
C SER A 53 -17.39 9.10 4.10
N ASP A 54 -16.97 8.52 5.23
CA ASP A 54 -16.07 9.13 6.20
C ASP A 54 -14.64 9.25 5.66
N ILE A 55 -14.25 8.32 4.77
CA ILE A 55 -12.92 8.21 4.17
C ILE A 55 -12.87 8.95 2.83
N PHE A 56 -13.87 8.72 1.99
CA PHE A 56 -13.92 9.21 0.62
C PHE A 56 -15.02 10.23 0.41
N LEU A 57 -14.68 11.29 -0.30
CA LEU A 57 -15.62 12.31 -0.74
C LEU A 57 -15.62 12.38 -2.27
N LEU A 58 -16.81 12.40 -2.87
CA LEU A 58 -16.98 12.75 -4.28
C LEU A 58 -17.21 14.25 -4.39
N GLN A 59 -16.36 14.92 -5.18
CA GLN A 59 -16.44 16.35 -5.44
C GLN A 59 -16.63 16.62 -6.93
N ASP A 60 -17.58 17.48 -7.26
CA ASP A 60 -17.77 17.93 -8.63
C ASP A 60 -16.60 18.79 -9.12
N GLY A 61 -16.16 18.51 -10.34
CA GLY A 61 -15.19 19.28 -11.07
C GLY A 61 -15.80 20.49 -11.75
N ASN A 62 -14.94 21.35 -12.28
CA ASN A 62 -15.37 22.57 -12.98
C ASN A 62 -15.97 22.28 -14.37
N GLU A 63 -15.76 21.08 -14.90
CA GLU A 63 -16.30 20.61 -16.17
C GLU A 63 -17.48 19.65 -15.93
N PRO A 64 -18.53 19.69 -16.77
CA PRO A 64 -19.67 18.78 -16.64
C PRO A 64 -19.21 17.32 -16.72
N ASN A 65 -19.81 16.46 -15.88
CA ASN A 65 -19.49 15.04 -15.75
C ASN A 65 -18.06 14.73 -15.27
N THR A 66 -17.35 15.73 -14.73
CA THR A 66 -16.06 15.50 -14.07
C THR A 66 -16.30 15.37 -12.58
N HIS A 67 -16.08 14.18 -12.03
CA HIS A 67 -16.12 13.93 -10.60
C HIS A 67 -14.72 13.59 -10.11
N PHE A 68 -14.34 14.11 -8.95
CA PHE A 68 -13.10 13.79 -8.25
C PHE A 68 -13.41 12.91 -7.06
N LEU A 69 -12.64 11.84 -6.92
CA LEU A 69 -12.54 11.11 -5.67
C LEU A 69 -11.49 11.81 -4.81
N VAL A 70 -11.86 12.19 -3.60
CA VAL A 70 -11.04 12.91 -2.63
C VAL A 70 -10.90 12.06 -1.37
N LEU A 71 -9.69 11.98 -0.82
CA LEU A 71 -9.45 11.42 0.50
C LEU A 71 -9.67 12.52 1.54
N ASN A 72 -10.63 12.33 2.44
CA ASN A 72 -11.11 13.34 3.38
C ASN A 72 -10.10 13.61 4.52
N ASP A 73 -9.59 12.56 5.16
CA ASP A 73 -8.56 12.65 6.20
C ASP A 73 -7.43 11.66 5.91
N GLY A 74 -6.29 12.17 5.45
CA GLY A 74 -5.11 11.34 5.20
C GLY A 74 -4.32 10.96 6.46
N GLU A 75 -4.51 11.68 7.56
CA GLU A 75 -3.76 11.48 8.80
C GLU A 75 -4.21 10.21 9.52
N ALA A 76 -5.51 9.91 9.47
CA ALA A 76 -6.10 8.68 9.98
C ALA A 76 -5.50 7.40 9.38
N PHE A 77 -4.84 7.48 8.22
CA PHE A 77 -4.29 6.33 7.50
C PHE A 77 -2.77 6.26 7.49
N LYS A 78 -2.06 7.10 8.26
CA LYS A 78 -0.59 7.14 8.27
C LYS A 78 0.06 5.77 8.40
N ASP A 79 -0.43 4.95 9.33
CA ASP A 79 0.13 3.62 9.59
C ASP A 79 -0.07 2.68 8.40
N CYS A 80 -1.16 2.84 7.65
CA CYS A 80 -1.42 2.07 6.42
C CYS A 80 -0.54 2.49 5.25
N LEU A 81 0.09 3.67 5.30
CA LEU A 81 0.96 4.21 4.26
C LEU A 81 2.43 3.80 4.44
N ILE A 82 2.79 3.18 5.56
CA ILE A 82 4.15 2.71 5.81
C ILE A 82 4.46 1.54 4.86
N PRO A 83 5.47 1.66 3.99
CA PRO A 83 5.87 0.56 3.12
C PRO A 83 6.42 -0.62 3.93
N ALA A 84 6.21 -1.85 3.45
CA ALA A 84 6.71 -3.05 4.13
C ALA A 84 8.24 -3.03 4.35
N VAL A 85 8.99 -2.45 3.40
CA VAL A 85 10.44 -2.26 3.53
C VAL A 85 10.80 -1.37 4.72
N GLU A 86 9.98 -0.38 5.05
CA GLU A 86 10.25 0.51 6.17
C GLU A 86 10.07 -0.19 7.51
N ASN A 87 9.00 -0.99 7.63
CA ASN A 87 8.83 -1.87 8.80
C ASN A 87 10.00 -2.84 8.96
N TRP A 88 10.48 -3.44 7.87
CA TRP A 88 11.66 -4.30 7.90
C TRP A 88 12.92 -3.56 8.36
N ARG A 89 13.15 -2.33 7.88
CA ARG A 89 14.30 -1.51 8.29
C ARG A 89 14.30 -1.22 9.78
N VAL A 90 13.15 -0.84 10.35
CA VAL A 90 13.02 -0.58 11.79
C VAL A 90 13.41 -1.82 12.59
N VAL A 91 12.90 -2.99 12.20
CA VAL A 91 13.22 -4.25 12.87
C VAL A 91 14.71 -4.57 12.78
N GLU A 92 15.32 -4.45 11.60
CA GLU A 92 16.74 -4.78 11.42
C GLU A 92 17.65 -3.82 12.21
N CYS A 93 17.36 -2.51 12.18
CA CYS A 93 18.13 -1.49 12.88
C CYS A 93 18.17 -1.71 14.40
N CYS A 94 17.10 -2.29 14.97
CA CYS A 94 16.95 -2.53 16.40
C CYS A 94 17.49 -3.89 16.88
N LYS A 95 18.05 -4.73 16.00
CA LYS A 95 18.66 -6.00 16.41
C LYS A 95 20.00 -5.80 17.11
N GLU A 96 20.25 -6.57 18.15
CA GLU A 96 21.50 -6.55 18.92
C GLU A 96 22.70 -7.01 18.06
N ASP A 97 22.49 -7.96 17.13
CA ASP A 97 23.50 -8.51 16.20
C ASP A 97 23.33 -7.99 14.77
N CYS A 98 23.16 -6.67 14.61
CA CYS A 98 22.95 -6.08 13.28
C CYS A 98 24.26 -6.12 12.45
N SER A 99 24.37 -7.08 11.54
CA SER A 99 25.55 -7.24 10.66
C SER A 99 25.55 -6.30 9.45
N VAL A 100 24.46 -5.55 9.26
CA VAL A 100 24.22 -4.73 8.07
C VAL A 100 24.68 -3.30 8.34
N ASP A 101 25.52 -2.75 7.47
CA ASP A 101 25.92 -1.35 7.57
C ASP A 101 24.71 -0.41 7.44
N ARG A 102 24.77 0.77 8.07
CA ARG A 102 23.68 1.76 8.02
C ARG A 102 23.39 2.23 6.59
N THR A 103 24.40 2.31 5.73
CA THR A 103 24.24 2.71 4.33
C THR A 103 23.49 1.63 3.56
N ASP A 104 23.87 0.37 3.76
CA ASP A 104 23.21 -0.78 3.15
C ASP A 104 21.75 -0.85 3.61
N LEU A 105 21.48 -0.74 4.91
CA LEU A 105 20.11 -0.77 5.42
C LEU A 105 19.22 0.33 4.82
N LYS A 106 19.80 1.52 4.56
CA LYS A 106 19.07 2.67 3.98
C LYS A 106 18.64 2.43 2.54
N TYR A 107 19.47 1.79 1.72
CA TYR A 107 19.24 1.67 0.28
C TYR A 107 18.90 0.24 -0.19
N SER A 108 19.03 -0.76 0.68
CA SER A 108 18.69 -2.15 0.39
C SER A 108 17.26 -2.50 0.82
N PHE A 109 16.78 -3.62 0.29
CA PHE A 109 15.58 -4.30 0.74
C PHE A 109 15.77 -5.81 0.54
N LYS A 110 15.11 -6.63 1.36
CA LYS A 110 15.21 -8.08 1.25
C LYS A 110 14.55 -8.52 -0.07
N VAL A 111 15.38 -8.93 -1.03
CA VAL A 111 14.91 -9.66 -2.21
C VAL A 111 14.78 -11.11 -1.81
N GLY A 112 13.61 -11.72 -2.03
CA GLY A 112 13.32 -13.12 -1.68
C GLY A 112 14.06 -14.16 -2.53
N VAL A 113 15.33 -13.95 -2.84
CA VAL A 113 16.20 -14.99 -3.38
C VAL A 113 16.93 -15.61 -2.20
N SER A 114 16.30 -16.58 -1.54
CA SER A 114 17.01 -17.50 -0.65
C SER A 114 17.91 -18.40 -1.49
N THR A 115 19.04 -17.89 -1.97
CA THR A 115 20.07 -18.69 -2.66
C THR A 115 21.17 -19.18 -1.71
N GLU A 116 21.19 -18.78 -0.44
CA GLU A 116 22.23 -19.22 0.50
C GLU A 116 21.87 -20.52 1.24
N ASP A 117 20.58 -20.84 1.38
CA ASP A 117 20.13 -22.11 1.97
C ASP A 117 20.22 -23.29 0.98
N ALA A 118 20.24 -23.02 -0.33
CA ALA A 118 20.28 -24.05 -1.37
C ALA A 118 21.68 -24.65 -1.60
N ILE A 119 22.75 -24.07 -1.05
CA ILE A 119 24.13 -24.53 -1.27
C ILE A 119 24.65 -25.40 -0.10
N LYS A 120 23.97 -25.42 1.05
CA LYS A 120 24.40 -26.22 2.21
C LYS A 120 23.91 -27.68 2.22
N GLU A 121 22.92 -28.04 1.40
CA GLU A 121 22.44 -29.45 1.31
C GLU A 121 23.23 -30.34 0.32
N GLU A 122 24.17 -29.81 -0.47
CA GLU A 122 24.99 -30.62 -1.40
C GLU A 122 26.37 -31.02 -0.85
N LEU A 123 26.81 -30.49 0.30
CA LEU A 123 28.17 -30.75 0.83
C LEU A 123 28.22 -31.58 2.14
N GLN A 124 27.10 -32.16 2.58
CA GLN A 124 27.08 -33.06 3.74
C GLN A 124 26.59 -34.49 3.43
N GLY A 125 26.62 -34.86 2.15
CA GLY A 125 26.37 -36.22 1.68
C GLY A 125 27.59 -36.83 1.00
N LYS A 126 28.61 -37.22 1.78
CA LYS A 126 29.58 -38.28 1.46
C LYS A 126 30.34 -38.72 2.70
#